data_AF-A0A109JX03-F1
#
_entry.id   AF-A0A109JX03-F1
#
_cell.length_a   1.000
_cell.length_b   1.000
_cell.length_c   1.000
_cell.angle_alpha   90.00
_cell.angle_beta   90.00
_cell.angle_gamma   90.00
#
_symmetry.space_group_name_H-M   'P 1'
#
loop_
_entity.id
_entity.type
_entity.pdbx_description
1 polymer ?
#
loop_
_entity_poly.entity_id
_entity_poly.type
_entity_poly.pdbx_seq_one_letter_code
_entity_poly.pdbx_strand_id
1 'polypeptide(L)'
;MASAGAFGSGGSAPPYLPQAWDVGALRFAVREPFPSRTSQVNLVCGSLNRSERLSVRSLMPENGVIFSDGIEADRLDFNSGTEAQITVAEREGRLVV
;
A
#
# COMPACT_ATOMS: atom_id res chain seq x y z
N MET A 1 14.33 -8.44 5.69
CA MET A 1 13.78 -9.33 6.74
C MET A 1 12.43 -8.78 7.13
N ALA A 2 11.38 -9.57 6.92
CA ALA A 2 9.98 -9.15 6.87
C ALA A 2 9.39 -8.80 8.24
N SER A 3 8.45 -7.86 8.26
CA SER A 3 7.42 -7.78 9.31
C SER A 3 6.05 -7.70 8.63
N ALA A 4 5.49 -8.89 8.44
CA ALA A 4 4.07 -9.10 8.31
C ALA A 4 3.41 -8.63 9.61
N GLY A 5 2.57 -7.61 9.53
CA GLY A 5 1.68 -7.23 10.62
C GLY A 5 0.50 -8.20 10.65
N ALA A 6 0.66 -9.28 11.42
CA ALA A 6 -0.43 -10.19 11.74
C ALA A 6 -1.58 -9.40 12.40
N PHE A 7 -2.71 -9.31 11.71
CA PHE A 7 -3.97 -9.00 12.38
C PHE A 7 -4.28 -10.16 13.32
N GLY A 8 -3.99 -9.99 14.61
CA GLY A 8 -4.50 -10.89 15.67
C GLY A 8 -3.48 -11.78 16.42
N SER A 9 -2.19 -11.45 16.48
CA SER A 9 -1.31 -12.09 17.49
C SER A 9 -0.95 -11.10 18.59
N GLY A 10 -1.35 -11.39 19.83
CA GLY A 10 -1.03 -10.62 21.05
C GLY A 10 0.45 -10.67 21.47
N GLY A 11 1.37 -10.46 20.52
CA GLY A 11 2.79 -10.26 20.77
C GLY A 11 3.08 -8.76 20.89
N SER A 12 3.95 -8.40 21.84
CA SER A 12 4.47 -7.03 21.96
C SER A 12 5.04 -6.59 20.60
N ALA A 13 4.46 -5.53 20.03
CA ALA A 13 4.96 -4.97 18.78
C ALA A 13 6.43 -4.57 18.97
N PRO A 14 7.32 -4.86 17.99
CA PRO A 14 8.71 -4.45 18.09
C PRO A 14 8.82 -2.94 18.34
N PRO A 15 9.83 -2.49 19.10
CA PRO A 15 10.01 -1.07 19.37
C PRO A 15 10.08 -0.30 18.05
N TYR A 16 9.43 0.86 18.01
CA TYR A 16 9.48 1.73 16.85
C TYR A 16 10.92 2.18 16.59
N LEU A 17 11.43 1.83 15.41
CA LEU A 17 12.71 2.34 14.93
C LEU A 17 12.42 3.35 13.81
N PRO A 18 12.86 4.61 13.97
CA PRO A 18 12.69 5.61 12.92
C PRO A 18 13.41 5.16 11.66
N GLN A 19 12.71 5.26 10.53
CA GLN A 19 13.28 4.95 9.23
C GLN A 19 13.96 6.20 8.65
N ALA A 20 15.12 6.00 8.01
CA ALA A 20 15.78 7.06 7.28
C ALA A 20 14.93 7.52 6.09
N TRP A 21 14.92 8.83 5.83
CA TRP A 21 14.07 9.45 4.81
C TRP A 21 14.45 9.05 3.37
N ASP A 22 15.70 8.65 3.17
CA ASP A 22 16.28 8.23 1.89
C ASP A 22 16.07 6.73 1.59
N VAL A 23 15.31 6.02 2.43
CA VAL A 23 14.94 4.65 2.13
C VAL A 23 14.08 4.60 0.87
N GLY A 24 14.58 3.90 -0.15
CA GLY A 24 13.82 3.52 -1.34
C GLY A 24 12.87 2.36 -1.09
N ALA A 25 11.95 2.49 -0.13
CA ALA A 25 10.92 1.51 0.14
C ALA A 25 9.52 2.12 0.03
N LEU A 26 8.61 1.35 -0.56
CA LEU A 26 7.19 1.66 -0.58
C LEU A 26 6.51 0.91 0.57
N ARG A 27 5.65 1.56 1.33
CA ARG A 27 4.82 0.91 2.35
C ARG A 27 3.35 1.03 1.97
N PHE A 28 2.58 0.00 2.24
CA PHE A 28 1.14 0.01 2.04
C PHE A 28 0.41 -0.50 3.29
N ALA A 29 -0.82 -0.04 3.45
CA ALA A 29 -1.74 -0.51 4.47
C ALA A 29 -3.18 -0.46 3.93
N VAL A 30 -3.96 -1.49 4.25
CA VAL A 30 -5.39 -1.58 3.96
C VAL A 30 -6.14 -1.05 5.18
N ARG A 31 -6.96 -0.02 4.96
CA ARG A 31 -7.87 0.49 5.98
C ARG A 31 -9.13 -0.37 5.99
N GLU A 32 -9.55 -0.78 7.19
CA GLU A 32 -10.79 -1.54 7.41
C GLU A 32 -10.90 -2.81 6.54
N PRO A 33 -9.92 -3.75 6.62
CA PRO A 33 -10.01 -4.99 5.85
C PRO A 33 -11.25 -5.78 6.25
N PHE A 34 -11.97 -6.33 5.25
CA PHE A 34 -13.20 -7.07 5.45
C PHE A 34 -12.99 -8.60 5.26
N PRO A 35 -12.71 -9.36 6.34
CA PRO A 35 -12.58 -10.81 6.25
C PRO A 35 -13.95 -11.46 6.04
N SER A 36 -14.10 -12.12 4.90
CA SER A 36 -15.23 -13.01 4.65
C SER A 36 -14.77 -14.47 4.60
N ARG A 37 -15.70 -15.42 4.73
CA ARG A 37 -15.42 -16.85 4.57
C ARG A 37 -14.75 -17.19 3.24
N THR A 38 -15.06 -16.42 2.18
CA THR A 38 -14.60 -16.68 0.81
C THR A 38 -13.35 -15.88 0.44
N SER A 39 -13.21 -14.63 0.86
CA SER A 39 -12.11 -13.76 0.43
C SER A 39 -10.89 -13.79 1.35
N GLN A 40 -11.05 -14.19 2.63
CA GLN A 40 -10.03 -14.04 3.68
C GLN A 40 -9.40 -12.62 3.66
N VAL A 41 -8.33 -12.39 4.44
CA VAL A 41 -7.53 -11.17 4.34
C VAL A 41 -6.07 -11.52 4.57
N ASN A 42 -5.35 -11.78 3.47
CA ASN A 42 -3.95 -12.20 3.53
C ASN A 42 -2.96 -11.04 3.27
N LEU A 43 -3.46 -9.89 2.79
CA LEU A 43 -2.66 -8.73 2.43
C LEU A 43 -3.25 -7.50 3.11
N VAL A 44 -2.68 -7.11 4.26
CA VAL A 44 -3.19 -5.98 5.06
C VAL A 44 -2.18 -4.85 5.14
N CYS A 45 -0.91 -5.16 5.37
CA CYS A 45 0.16 -4.19 5.35
C CYS A 45 1.45 -4.85 4.91
N GLY A 46 2.38 -4.04 4.43
CA GLY A 46 3.68 -4.53 4.00
C GLY A 46 4.57 -3.43 3.47
N SER A 47 5.77 -3.82 3.09
CA SER A 47 6.75 -2.97 2.43
C SER A 47 7.30 -3.65 1.19
N LEU A 48 7.59 -2.85 0.18
CA LEU A 48 8.17 -3.27 -1.10
C LEU A 48 9.46 -2.50 -1.32
N ASN A 49 10.47 -3.19 -1.84
CA ASN A 49 11.71 -2.57 -2.27
C ASN A 49 11.67 -2.22 -3.78
N ARG A 50 12.74 -1.62 -4.31
CA ARG A 50 12.80 -1.16 -5.71
C ARG A 50 12.62 -2.27 -6.76
N SER A 51 12.92 -3.53 -6.45
CA SER A 51 12.73 -4.65 -7.38
C SER A 51 11.31 -5.24 -7.33
N GLU A 52 10.47 -4.79 -6.40
CA GLU A 52 9.13 -5.32 -6.18
C GLU A 52 8.05 -4.35 -6.69
N ARG A 53 6.87 -4.91 -6.96
CA ARG A 53 5.71 -4.18 -7.46
C ARG A 53 4.45 -4.60 -6.71
N LEU A 54 3.61 -3.64 -6.36
CA LEU A 54 2.23 -3.88 -5.93
C LEU A 54 1.31 -3.83 -7.14
N SER A 55 0.69 -4.94 -7.49
CA SER A 55 -0.37 -4.98 -8.50
C SER A 55 -1.73 -5.06 -7.82
N VAL A 56 -2.59 -4.09 -8.07
CA VAL A 56 -3.97 -4.03 -7.56
C VAL A 56 -4.91 -4.11 -8.75
N ARG A 57 -5.85 -5.06 -8.72
CA ARG A 57 -6.90 -5.17 -9.74
C ARG A 57 -8.23 -4.77 -9.13
N SER A 58 -8.95 -3.90 -9.82
CA SER A 58 -10.30 -3.54 -9.38
C SER A 58 -11.29 -4.65 -9.74
N LEU A 59 -12.05 -5.09 -8.75
CA LEU A 59 -13.25 -5.90 -8.93
C LEU A 59 -14.52 -5.08 -8.62
N MET A 60 -14.38 -3.77 -8.39
CA MET A 60 -15.50 -2.87 -8.11
C MET A 60 -16.19 -2.49 -9.42
N PRO A 61 -17.51 -2.71 -9.58
CA PRO A 61 -18.21 -2.35 -10.81
C PRO A 61 -18.12 -0.85 -11.14
N GLU A 62 -18.20 -0.01 -10.11
CA GLU A 62 -18.24 1.46 -10.21
C GLU A 62 -17.68 2.10 -8.93
N ASN A 63 -17.43 3.41 -8.98
CA ASN A 63 -16.97 4.25 -7.87
C ASN A 63 -15.61 3.85 -7.27
N GLY A 64 -14.82 3.02 -7.96
CA GLY A 64 -13.43 2.79 -7.57
C GLY A 64 -12.57 3.99 -7.98
N VAL A 65 -11.71 4.47 -7.08
CA VAL A 65 -10.90 5.68 -7.33
C VAL A 65 -9.48 5.51 -6.81
N ILE A 66 -8.52 6.12 -7.50
CA ILE A 66 -7.13 6.30 -7.05
C ILE A 66 -6.82 7.79 -7.07
N PHE A 67 -6.25 8.32 -5.99
CA PHE A 67 -5.85 9.72 -5.89
C PHE A 67 -4.52 9.84 -5.14
N SER A 68 -3.80 10.94 -5.38
CA SER A 68 -2.53 11.26 -4.70
C SER A 68 -2.70 12.48 -3.79
N ASP A 69 -1.76 12.63 -2.84
CA ASP A 69 -1.63 13.80 -1.95
C ASP A 69 -2.88 14.16 -1.13
N GLY A 70 -3.83 13.22 -1.00
CA GLY A 70 -5.10 13.44 -0.33
C GLY A 70 -6.11 14.28 -1.12
N ILE A 71 -5.88 14.50 -2.41
CA ILE A 71 -6.73 15.34 -3.26
C ILE A 71 -7.64 14.45 -4.14
N GLU A 72 -8.84 14.15 -3.65
CA GLU A 72 -9.80 13.30 -4.37
C GLU A 72 -10.35 13.96 -5.65
N ALA A 73 -10.34 15.29 -5.73
CA ALA A 73 -10.77 16.00 -6.93
C ALA A 73 -9.87 15.69 -8.16
N ASP A 74 -8.61 15.32 -7.92
CA ASP A 74 -7.65 14.89 -8.95
C ASP A 74 -7.48 13.37 -8.92
N ARG A 75 -8.59 12.66 -9.12
CA ARG A 75 -8.66 11.20 -9.08
C ARG A 75 -8.62 10.56 -10.46
N LEU A 76 -8.14 9.33 -10.49
CA LEU A 76 -8.29 8.40 -11.59
C LEU A 76 -9.46 7.44 -11.28
N ASP A 77 -10.30 7.17 -12.28
CA ASP A 77 -11.30 6.10 -12.20
C ASP A 77 -10.61 4.72 -12.17
N PHE A 78 -11.05 3.86 -11.25
CA PHE A 78 -10.47 2.55 -10.99
C PHE A 78 -11.57 1.48 -10.85
N ASN A 79 -12.34 1.30 -11.92
CA ASN A 79 -13.47 0.38 -12.00
C ASN A 79 -13.06 -1.00 -12.54
N SER A 80 -13.99 -1.96 -12.53
CA SER A 80 -13.72 -3.35 -12.91
C SER A 80 -13.06 -3.45 -14.28
N GLY A 81 -12.02 -4.29 -14.35
CA GLY A 81 -11.19 -4.45 -15.55
C GLY A 81 -9.93 -3.59 -15.59
N THR A 82 -9.76 -2.65 -14.64
CA THR A 82 -8.51 -1.89 -14.50
C THR A 82 -7.52 -2.57 -13.56
N GLU A 83 -6.23 -2.38 -13.83
CA GLU A 83 -5.13 -2.81 -12.97
C GLU A 83 -4.18 -1.63 -12.73
N ALA A 84 -3.86 -1.38 -11.47
CA ALA A 84 -2.89 -0.39 -11.04
C ALA A 84 -1.60 -1.08 -10.60
N GLN A 85 -0.48 -0.55 -11.05
CA GLN A 85 0.85 -1.06 -10.73
C GLN A 85 1.64 0.02 -10.03
N ILE A 86 1.98 -0.24 -8.76
CA ILE A 86 2.67 0.72 -7.90
C ILE A 86 4.08 0.19 -7.58
N THR A 87 5.09 1.02 -7.85
CA THR A 87 6.51 0.73 -7.59
C THR A 87 7.17 1.91 -6.91
N VAL A 88 8.34 1.68 -6.30
CA VAL A 88 9.21 2.80 -5.88
C VAL A 88 9.63 3.58 -7.13
N ALA A 89 9.47 4.91 -7.09
CA ALA A 89 9.79 5.77 -8.21
C ALA A 89 11.31 5.80 -8.50
N GLU A 90 11.68 5.86 -9.78
CA GLU A 90 13.08 6.05 -10.20
C GLU A 90 13.56 7.49 -9.94
N ARG A 91 12.63 8.44 -9.92
CA ARG A 91 12.89 9.86 -9.70
C ARG A 91 12.63 10.22 -8.25
N GLU A 92 13.58 10.90 -7.64
CA GLU A 92 13.52 11.34 -6.25
C GLU A 92 13.50 12.88 -6.19
N GLY A 93 12.60 13.43 -5.37
CA GLY A 93 12.62 14.84 -5.02
C GLY A 93 13.74 15.12 -4.02
N ARG A 94 14.67 16.02 -4.37
CA ARG A 94 15.75 16.44 -3.47
C ARG A 94 15.40 17.78 -2.86
N LEU A 95 15.20 17.80 -1.54
CA LEU A 95 15.10 19.05 -0.80
C LEU A 95 16.51 19.59 -0.56
N VAL A 96 16.81 20.76 -1.11
CA VAL A 96 18.05 21.50 -0.84
C VAL A 96 17.71 22.56 0.20
N VAL A 97 18.47 22.59 1.30
CA VAL A 97 18.31 23.52 2.42
C VAL A 97 19.54 24.39 2.55
#